data_AF-A7ESZ5-F1
#
_entry.id   AF-A7ESZ5-F1
#
_cell.length_a   1.000
_cell.length_b   1.000
_cell.length_c   1.000
_cell.angle_alpha   90.00
_cell.angle_beta   90.00
_cell.angle_gamma   90.00
#
_symmetry.space_group_name_H-M   'P 1'
#
loop_
_entity.id
_entity.type
_entity.pdbx_description
1 polymer ?
#
loop_
_entity_poly.entity_id
_entity_poly.type
_entity_poly.pdbx_seq_one_letter_code
_entity_poly.pdbx_strand_id
1 'polypeptide(L)'
;MGAYLMDMFVARERLAALSKICRTYKPEVKLRFVTEELGFESDGDAAQFICDHNGQALLVEKDGDLRFLSGQAGQIFENAKAEAFRAIDIKGQI
;
A
#
# COMPACT_ATOMS: atom_id res chain seq x y z
N MET A 1 -2.67 -0.07 -25.94
CA MET A 1 -3.57 0.50 -24.92
C MET A 1 -4.28 -0.56 -24.05
N GLY A 2 -3.71 -1.77 -23.86
CA GLY A 2 -4.22 -2.77 -22.90
C GLY A 2 -3.56 -2.72 -21.51
N ALA A 3 -2.46 -1.98 -21.38
CA ALA A 3 -1.70 -1.84 -20.14
C ALA A 3 -2.48 -1.08 -19.04
N TYR A 4 -3.34 -0.13 -19.41
CA TYR A 4 -4.11 0.67 -18.45
C TYR A 4 -5.13 -0.13 -17.64
N LEU A 5 -5.67 -1.23 -18.20
CA LEU A 5 -6.62 -2.07 -17.46
C LEU A 5 -5.90 -2.88 -16.38
N MET A 6 -4.72 -3.42 -16.70
CA MET A 6 -3.88 -4.15 -15.74
C MET A 6 -3.33 -3.23 -14.65
N ASP A 7 -2.92 -2.01 -15.00
CA ASP A 7 -2.40 -1.01 -14.06
C ASP A 7 -3.46 -0.58 -13.03
N MET A 8 -4.72 -0.50 -13.46
CA MET A 8 -5.86 -0.26 -12.57
C MET A 8 -6.11 -1.39 -11.55
N PHE A 9 -5.74 -2.63 -11.85
CA PHE A 9 -5.85 -3.75 -10.91
C PHE A 9 -4.59 -3.92 -10.06
N VAL A 10 -3.41 -3.61 -10.59
CA VAL A 10 -2.13 -3.69 -9.86
C VAL A 10 -2.16 -2.82 -8.61
N ALA A 11 -2.68 -1.59 -8.69
CA ALA A 11 -2.79 -0.72 -7.51
C ALA A 11 -3.70 -1.31 -6.42
N ARG A 12 -4.82 -1.95 -6.81
CA ARG A 12 -5.75 -2.62 -5.89
C ARG A 12 -5.13 -3.84 -5.21
N GLU A 13 -4.44 -4.66 -5.99
CA GLU A 13 -3.75 -5.84 -5.46
C GLU A 13 -2.59 -5.44 -4.53
N ARG A 14 -1.86 -4.37 -4.86
CA ARG A 14 -0.83 -3.80 -3.97
C ARG A 14 -1.41 -3.34 -2.64
N LEU A 15 -2.56 -2.65 -2.64
CA LEU A 15 -3.28 -2.28 -1.41
C LEU A 15 -3.74 -3.49 -0.60
N ALA A 16 -4.28 -4.52 -1.27
CA ALA A 16 -4.75 -5.73 -0.61
C ALA A 16 -3.60 -6.50 0.05
N ALA A 17 -2.46 -6.63 -0.64
CA ALA A 17 -1.27 -7.26 -0.12
C ALA A 17 -0.66 -6.43 1.02
N LEU A 18 -0.54 -5.11 0.88
CA LEU A 18 -0.02 -4.23 1.92
C LEU A 18 -0.86 -4.27 3.19
N SER A 19 -2.19 -4.27 3.06
CA SER A 19 -3.11 -4.44 4.18
C SER A 19 -2.88 -5.77 4.93
N LYS A 20 -2.65 -6.86 4.19
CA LYS A 20 -2.37 -8.19 4.76
C LYS A 20 -1.01 -8.23 5.46
N ILE A 21 0.00 -7.54 4.90
CA ILE A 21 1.31 -7.33 5.54
C ILE A 21 1.13 -6.55 6.86
N CYS A 22 0.32 -5.48 6.86
CA CYS A 22 0.02 -4.69 8.06
C CYS A 22 -0.62 -5.53 9.19
N ARG A 23 -1.47 -6.49 8.82
CA ARG A 23 -2.13 -7.36 9.79
C ARG A 23 -1.19 -8.41 10.40
N THR A 24 -0.26 -8.92 9.60
CA THR A 24 0.54 -10.12 9.95
C THR A 24 1.89 -9.74 10.55
N TYR A 25 2.56 -8.74 9.98
CA TYR A 25 3.88 -8.31 10.43
C TYR A 25 3.74 -7.09 11.34
N LYS A 26 3.92 -7.28 12.65
CA LYS A 26 3.89 -6.22 13.67
C LYS A 26 5.16 -6.31 14.54
N PRO A 27 5.71 -5.19 15.03
CA PRO A 27 5.20 -3.82 14.96
C PRO A 27 5.62 -3.03 13.71
N GLU A 28 6.71 -3.42 13.05
CA GLU A 28 7.34 -2.72 11.93
C GLU A 28 7.94 -3.71 10.94
N VAL A 29 8.08 -3.31 9.68
CA VAL A 29 8.78 -4.06 8.62
C VAL A 29 9.77 -3.15 7.90
N LYS A 30 10.85 -3.69 7.34
CA LYS A 30 11.76 -2.90 6.50
C LYS A 30 11.04 -2.48 5.22
N LEU A 31 11.22 -1.24 4.78
CA LEU A 31 10.61 -0.76 3.54
C LEU A 31 11.06 -1.62 2.35
N ARG A 32 12.35 -2.00 2.33
CA ARG A 32 12.90 -2.86 1.28
C ARG A 32 12.17 -4.19 1.11
N PHE A 33 11.69 -4.79 2.20
CA PHE A 33 10.87 -6.00 2.13
C PHE A 33 9.54 -5.72 1.41
N VAL A 34 8.91 -4.58 1.71
CA VAL A 34 7.67 -4.13 1.06
C VAL A 34 7.92 -3.86 -0.44
N THR A 35 9.06 -3.22 -0.77
CA THR A 35 9.50 -2.97 -2.15
C THR A 35 9.63 -4.25 -2.95
N GLU A 36 10.34 -5.24 -2.42
CA GLU A 36 10.61 -6.52 -3.09
C GLU A 36 9.34 -7.38 -3.22
N GLU A 37 8.53 -7.48 -2.16
CA GLU A 37 7.33 -8.34 -2.15
C GLU A 37 6.18 -7.78 -3.00
N LEU A 38 6.03 -6.45 -3.09
CA LEU A 38 4.98 -5.80 -3.89
C LEU A 38 5.45 -5.45 -5.31
N GLY A 39 6.70 -5.75 -5.65
CA GLY A 39 7.29 -5.51 -6.96
C GLY A 39 7.31 -4.03 -7.32
N PHE A 40 7.76 -3.18 -6.40
CA PHE A 40 8.04 -1.77 -6.70
C PHE A 40 9.41 -1.65 -7.39
N GLU A 41 9.56 -0.63 -8.24
CA GLU A 41 10.81 -0.40 -8.99
C GLU A 41 11.93 0.12 -8.07
N SER A 42 11.57 0.87 -7.03
CA SER A 42 12.51 1.37 -6.04
C SER A 42 11.86 1.54 -4.66
N ASP A 43 12.70 1.65 -3.62
CA ASP A 43 12.26 2.02 -2.28
C ASP A 43 11.56 3.40 -2.28
N GLY A 44 11.96 4.30 -3.18
CA GLY A 44 11.30 5.59 -3.36
C GLY A 44 9.86 5.46 -3.86
N ASP A 45 9.61 4.57 -4.82
CA ASP A 45 8.26 4.30 -5.33
C ASP A 45 7.36 3.67 -4.26
N ALA A 46 7.91 2.74 -3.46
CA ALA A 46 7.19 2.14 -2.34
C ALA A 46 6.84 3.17 -1.27
N ALA A 47 7.78 4.07 -0.92
CA ALA A 47 7.54 5.15 0.02
C ALA A 47 6.49 6.14 -0.50
N GLN A 48 6.57 6.51 -1.78
CA GLN A 48 5.62 7.43 -2.40
C GLN A 48 4.20 6.85 -2.40
N PHE A 49 4.06 5.57 -2.76
CA PHE A 49 2.78 4.86 -2.70
C PHE A 49 2.18 4.86 -1.29
N ILE A 50 3.01 4.67 -0.26
CA ILE A 50 2.57 4.74 1.14
C ILE A 50 2.13 6.18 1.50
N CYS A 51 2.87 7.19 1.06
CA CYS A 51 2.53 8.60 1.28
C CYS A 51 1.22 9.00 0.60
N ASP A 52 0.98 8.55 -0.64
CA ASP A 52 -0.26 8.82 -1.40
C ASP A 52 -1.51 8.28 -0.69
N HIS A 53 -1.36 7.25 0.14
CA HIS A 53 -2.42 6.65 0.94
C HIS A 53 -2.45 7.15 2.40
N ASN A 54 -1.99 8.39 2.67
CA ASN A 54 -1.91 9.00 3.99
C ASN A 54 -1.00 8.24 4.98
N GLY A 55 -0.03 7.49 4.46
CA GLY A 55 0.89 6.68 5.26
C GLY A 55 2.21 7.35 5.59
N GLN A 56 2.39 8.65 5.31
CA GLN A 56 3.66 9.35 5.55
C GLN A 56 4.15 9.24 7.00
N ALA A 57 3.25 9.30 7.99
CA ALA A 57 3.58 9.15 9.41
C ALA A 57 3.98 7.72 9.81
N LEU A 58 3.81 6.74 8.91
CA LEU A 58 4.14 5.34 9.14
C LEU A 58 5.55 4.99 8.66
N LEU A 59 6.22 5.89 7.94
CA LEU A 59 7.59 5.70 7.50
C LEU A 59 8.52 6.30 8.55
N VAL A 60 9.40 5.49 9.10
CA VAL A 60 10.39 5.90 10.11
C VAL A 60 11.76 5.42 9.67
N GLU A 61 12.72 6.33 9.70
CA GLU A 61 14.12 5.97 9.55
C GLU A 61 14.67 5.50 10.90
N LYS A 62 15.20 4.29 10.95
CA LYS A 62 15.76 3.71 12.18
C LYS A 62 17.05 2.97 11.85
N ASP A 63 18.14 3.37 12.49
CA ASP A 63 19.49 2.80 12.29
C ASP A 63 19.96 2.87 10.82
N GLY A 64 19.55 3.92 10.08
CA GLY A 64 19.89 4.10 8.66
C GLY A 64 19.09 3.25 7.68
N ASP A 65 18.13 2.46 8.16
CA ASP A 65 17.16 1.73 7.34
C ASP A 65 15.78 2.41 7.40
N LEU A 66 15.10 2.57 6.25
CA LEU A 66 13.70 2.98 6.22
C LEU A 66 12.81 1.82 6.65
N ARG A 67 11.93 2.07 7.63
CA ARG A 67 10.99 1.09 8.16
C ARG A 67 9.56 1.61 8.05
N PHE A 68 8.65 0.68 7.83
CA PHE A 68 7.23 0.91 7.71
C PHE A 68 6.51 0.35 8.95
N LEU A 69 5.79 1.21 9.66
CA LEU A 69 5.01 0.92 10.88
C LEU A 69 3.69 0.20 10.54
N SER A 70 3.83 -1.00 10.00
CA SER A 70 2.75 -1.93 9.67
C SER A 70 1.73 -2.12 10.80
N GLY A 71 2.15 -2.02 12.06
CA GLY A 71 1.27 -2.14 13.23
C GLY A 71 0.24 -1.02 13.40
N GLN A 72 0.55 0.20 12.96
CA GLN A 72 -0.36 1.36 13.02
C GLN A 72 -1.04 1.63 11.67
N ALA A 73 -0.45 1.13 10.59
CA ALA A 73 -0.89 1.27 9.22
C ALA A 73 -2.19 0.52 8.87
N GLY A 74 -2.54 -0.51 9.63
CA GLY A 74 -3.58 -1.48 9.25
C GLY A 74 -4.94 -0.86 8.91
N GLN A 75 -5.42 0.10 9.72
CA GLN A 75 -6.73 0.73 9.46
C GLN A 75 -6.71 1.65 8.24
N ILE A 76 -5.59 2.35 8.01
CA ILE A 76 -5.42 3.28 6.88
C ILE A 76 -5.50 2.50 5.57
N PHE A 77 -4.71 1.44 5.45
CA PHE A 77 -4.69 0.63 4.23
C PHE A 77 -5.92 -0.26 4.07
N GLU A 78 -6.57 -0.69 5.15
CA GLU A 78 -7.87 -1.37 5.00
C GLU A 78 -8.98 -0.46 4.52
N ASN A 79 -9.00 0.79 4.98
CA ASN A 79 -9.96 1.78 4.46
C ASN A 79 -9.66 2.09 2.99
N ALA A 80 -8.38 2.29 2.63
CA ALA A 80 -7.97 2.52 1.24
C ALA A 80 -8.31 1.32 0.33
N LYS A 81 -8.12 0.09 0.82
CA LYS A 81 -8.56 -1.12 0.12
C LYS A 81 -10.08 -1.14 -0.03
N ALA A 82 -10.84 -0.89 1.03
CA ALA A 82 -12.31 -0.90 0.97
C ALA A 82 -12.85 0.14 -0.03
N GLU A 83 -12.23 1.31 -0.10
CA GLU A 83 -12.56 2.35 -1.08
C GLU A 83 -12.18 1.94 -2.50
N ALA A 84 -10.96 1.41 -2.69
CA ALA A 84 -10.48 0.99 -4.00
C ALA A 84 -11.31 -0.19 -4.56
N PHE A 85 -11.78 -1.09 -3.72
CA PHE A 85 -12.66 -2.22 -4.08
C PHE A 85 -14.15 -1.88 -4.01
N ARG A 86 -14.52 -0.64 -3.66
CA ARG A 86 -15.92 -0.22 -3.66
C ARG A 86 -16.45 -0.38 -5.09
N ALA A 87 -17.44 -1.24 -5.24
CA ALA A 87 -18.10 -1.45 -6.51
C ALA A 87 -18.73 -0.12 -6.94
N ILE A 88 -18.18 0.49 -7.99
CA ILE A 88 -18.85 1.57 -8.68
C ILE A 88 -19.95 0.88 -9.48
N ASP A 89 -21.20 1.09 -9.07
CA ASP A 89 -22.35 0.69 -9.87
C ASP A 89 -22.16 1.33 -11.26
N ILE A 90 -22.12 0.50 -12.31
CA ILE A 90 -21.88 0.92 -13.69
C ILE A 90 -22.90 1.95 -14.19
N LYS A 91 -23.97 2.24 -13.41
CA LYS A 91 -24.94 3.31 -13.67
C LYS A 91 -24.68 4.65 -12.97
N GLY A 92 -23.62 4.78 -12.16
CA GLY A 92 -23.14 6.09 -11.69
C GLY A 92 -24.10 6.83 -10.73
N GLN A 93 -24.57 6.19 -9.66
CA GLN A 93 -25.33 6.88 -8.62
C GLN A 93 -24.84 6.51 -7.22
N ILE A 94 -24.49 7.54 -6.44
CA ILE A 94 -24.02 7.51 -5.05
C ILE A 94 -25.23 7.55 -4.10
#